data_AF-A0AAI8H8H0-F1
#
_entry.id   AF-A0AAI8H8H0-F1
#
_cell.length_a   1.000
_cell.length_b   1.000
_cell.length_c   1.000
_cell.angle_alpha   90.00
_cell.angle_beta   90.00
_cell.angle_gamma   90.00
#
_symmetry.space_group_name_H-M   'P 1'
#
loop_
_entity.id
_entity.type
_entity.pdbx_description
1 polymer ?
#
loop_
_entity_poly.entity_id
_entity_poly.type
_entity_poly.pdbx_seq_one_letter_code
_entity_poly.pdbx_strand_id
1 'polypeptide(L)'
;MDLSAIADQVKEQLEGERDLIDLLLIFADLEQSPSPKKLMEDAVKSINDHPLSSLFGASFHDHEGKVIHKSEGGGFGDGDNGDAIRLQISQHESMRRGIHVSGQVQVARQYITRNYYVGEDTLQALIRHSPFVPNDLVNTFSRGFARFFEGDCVSALYILTPMLENSLRHILKLNGYDVTTFDDAKQVQEDRTISALFEQMRPELEEAFGDAITTDIDNVFLSKPGPSLRHAVAHGLLNDSSPYGTDAIYACWLIFRLCCIPLFEQRERLRLPS
;
A
#
# COMPACT_ATOMS: atom_id res chain seq x y z
N MET A 1 -8.78 12.90 16.74
CA MET A 1 -8.89 13.96 15.72
C MET A 1 -10.30 13.89 15.17
N ASP A 2 -10.98 15.03 15.04
CA ASP A 2 -12.29 15.09 14.37
C ASP A 2 -12.05 15.06 12.86
N LEU A 3 -12.64 14.07 12.17
CA LEU A 3 -12.48 13.85 10.73
C LEU A 3 -13.75 14.19 9.94
N SER A 4 -14.77 14.78 10.58
CA SER A 4 -16.07 15.10 9.99
C SER A 4 -15.95 15.89 8.68
N ALA A 5 -15.15 16.97 8.68
CA ALA A 5 -14.94 17.80 7.49
C ALA A 5 -14.33 17.02 6.30
N ILE A 6 -13.37 16.13 6.56
CA ILE A 6 -12.75 15.28 5.52
C ILE A 6 -13.79 14.28 5.00
N ALA A 7 -14.54 13.65 5.90
CA ALA A 7 -15.58 12.69 5.53
C ALA A 7 -16.69 13.34 4.69
N ASP A 8 -17.10 14.57 5.02
CA ASP A 8 -18.14 15.28 4.29
C ASP A 8 -17.64 15.71 2.90
N GLN A 9 -16.39 16.17 2.77
CA GLN A 9 -15.80 16.44 1.46
C GLN A 9 -15.77 15.21 0.56
N VAL A 10 -15.43 14.03 1.11
CA VAL A 10 -15.44 12.77 0.35
C VAL A 10 -16.85 12.39 -0.07
N LYS A 11 -17.85 12.55 0.78
CA LYS A 11 -19.26 12.30 0.39
C LYS A 11 -19.69 13.24 -0.74
N GLU A 12 -19.39 14.53 -0.65
CA GLU A 12 -19.70 15.51 -1.69
C GLU A 12 -19.09 15.12 -3.05
N GLN A 13 -17.89 14.56 -3.06
CA GLN A 13 -17.25 14.05 -4.30
C GLN A 13 -17.96 12.83 -4.90
N LEU A 14 -18.59 12.00 -4.06
CA LEU A 14 -19.28 10.78 -4.46
C LEU A 14 -20.76 11.01 -4.79
N GLU A 15 -21.34 12.11 -4.33
CA GLU A 15 -22.73 12.49 -4.60
C GLU A 15 -22.95 12.90 -6.06
N GLY A 16 -24.17 12.65 -6.54
CA GLY A 16 -24.62 12.94 -7.91
C GLY A 16 -24.90 11.68 -8.73
N GLU A 17 -25.36 11.87 -9.97
CA GLU A 17 -25.56 10.78 -10.92
C GLU A 17 -24.19 10.29 -11.43
N ARG A 18 -23.74 9.16 -10.91
CA ARG A 18 -22.49 8.47 -11.22
C ARG A 18 -22.78 6.99 -11.39
N ASP A 19 -22.10 6.33 -12.32
CA ASP A 19 -22.11 4.87 -12.36
C ASP A 19 -21.11 4.29 -11.34
N LEU A 20 -21.19 2.98 -11.13
CA LEU A 20 -20.34 2.30 -10.16
C LEU A 20 -18.84 2.33 -10.55
N ILE A 21 -18.51 2.27 -11.84
CA ILE A 21 -17.10 2.30 -12.27
C ILE A 21 -16.48 3.65 -11.97
N ASP A 22 -17.21 4.73 -12.25
CA ASP A 22 -16.80 6.08 -11.90
C ASP A 22 -16.50 6.22 -10.41
N LEU A 23 -17.38 5.68 -9.57
CA LEU A 23 -17.19 5.70 -8.12
C LEU A 23 -15.98 4.86 -7.68
N LEU A 24 -15.74 3.71 -8.31
CA LEU A 24 -14.56 2.89 -8.06
C LEU A 24 -13.27 3.60 -8.49
N LEU A 25 -13.27 4.33 -9.60
CA LEU A 25 -12.12 5.12 -10.04
C LEU A 25 -11.87 6.32 -9.11
N ILE A 26 -12.92 7.02 -8.67
CA ILE A 26 -12.80 8.07 -7.64
C ILE A 26 -12.25 7.48 -6.33
N PHE A 27 -12.73 6.31 -5.93
CA PHE A 27 -12.22 5.60 -4.76
C PHE A 27 -10.73 5.26 -4.89
N ALA A 28 -10.28 4.82 -6.06
CA ALA A 28 -8.86 4.62 -6.34
C ALA A 28 -8.05 5.93 -6.30
N ASP A 29 -8.68 7.06 -6.61
CA ASP A 29 -8.03 8.38 -6.70
C ASP A 29 -8.11 9.26 -5.45
N LEU A 30 -8.53 8.72 -4.31
CA LEU A 30 -8.68 9.48 -3.05
C LEU A 30 -7.37 10.12 -2.56
N GLU A 31 -6.22 9.48 -2.79
CA GLU A 31 -4.91 10.01 -2.39
C GLU A 31 -3.80 9.55 -3.34
N GLN A 32 -2.72 10.31 -3.40
CA GLN A 32 -1.49 9.94 -4.11
C GLN A 32 -0.40 9.53 -3.12
N SER A 33 0.46 8.59 -3.53
CA SER A 33 1.62 8.21 -2.73
C SER A 33 2.50 9.43 -2.44
N PRO A 34 2.99 9.61 -1.21
CA PRO A 34 3.77 10.78 -0.82
C PRO A 34 5.16 10.77 -1.47
N SER A 35 5.66 11.97 -1.81
CA SER A 35 7.03 12.11 -2.31
C SER A 35 8.05 11.72 -1.24
N PRO A 36 9.03 10.85 -1.54
CA PRO A 36 10.07 10.44 -0.58
C PRO A 36 10.88 11.63 -0.07
N LYS A 37 11.15 12.60 -0.95
CA LYS A 37 11.84 13.84 -0.60
C LYS A 37 11.07 14.63 0.45
N LYS A 38 9.75 14.78 0.27
CA LYS A 38 8.90 15.49 1.23
C LYS A 38 8.84 14.76 2.56
N LEU A 39 8.71 13.43 2.57
CA LEU A 39 8.75 12.63 3.79
C LEU A 39 10.04 12.88 4.58
N MET A 40 11.17 12.91 3.88
CA MET A 40 12.48 13.20 4.48
C MET A 40 12.56 14.63 5.03
N GLU A 41 12.12 15.63 4.26
CA GLU A 41 12.10 17.04 4.69
C GLU A 41 11.22 17.24 5.95
N ASP A 42 10.01 16.67 5.96
CA ASP A 42 9.07 16.76 7.08
C ASP A 42 9.61 16.03 8.33
N ALA A 43 10.27 14.88 8.16
CA ALA A 43 10.90 14.15 9.26
C ALA A 43 12.08 14.92 9.86
N VAL A 44 13.00 15.43 9.02
CA VAL A 44 14.14 16.24 9.46
C VAL A 44 13.66 17.49 10.20
N LYS A 45 12.62 18.15 9.69
CA LYS A 45 12.01 19.31 10.35
C LYS A 45 11.45 18.94 11.73
N SER A 46 10.67 17.87 11.83
CA SER A 46 10.09 17.40 13.10
C SER A 46 11.16 17.08 14.16
N ILE A 47 12.26 16.42 13.76
CA ILE A 47 13.40 16.12 14.65
C ILE A 47 14.03 17.41 15.17
N ASN A 48 14.26 18.39 14.28
CA ASN A 48 14.87 19.66 14.65
C ASN A 48 13.98 20.53 15.54
N ASP A 49 12.66 20.48 15.34
CA ASP A 49 11.68 21.20 16.16
C ASP A 49 11.49 20.54 17.55
N HIS A 50 11.79 19.24 17.69
CA HIS A 50 11.60 18.46 18.92
C HIS A 50 12.81 17.60 19.34
N PRO A 51 13.98 18.20 19.62
CA PRO A 51 15.24 17.48 19.83
C PRO A 51 15.32 16.64 21.11
N LEU A 52 14.46 16.87 22.10
CA LEU A 52 14.43 16.05 23.32
C LEU A 52 13.78 14.68 23.09
N SER A 53 12.88 14.56 22.10
CA SER A 53 12.19 13.32 21.76
C SER A 53 13.11 12.33 21.03
N SER A 54 14.15 12.81 20.34
CA SER A 54 15.14 11.97 19.64
C SER A 54 16.24 11.41 20.55
N LEU A 55 16.39 11.94 21.78
CA LEU A 55 17.36 11.46 22.78
C LEU A 55 16.96 10.12 23.41
N PHE A 56 15.68 9.78 23.40
CA PHE A 56 15.17 8.51 23.92
C PHE A 56 15.06 7.50 22.78
N GLY A 57 15.90 6.47 22.79
CA GLY A 57 15.80 5.36 21.84
C GLY A 57 14.42 4.70 21.93
N ALA A 58 13.77 4.47 20.79
CA ALA A 58 12.50 3.77 20.72
C ALA A 58 12.73 2.27 20.56
N SER A 59 11.98 1.46 21.31
CA SER A 59 11.91 0.01 21.10
C SER A 59 10.51 -0.34 20.61
N PHE A 60 10.46 -1.03 19.47
CA PHE A 60 9.23 -1.55 18.89
C PHE A 60 9.14 -3.01 19.26
N HIS A 61 8.00 -3.41 19.82
CA HIS A 61 7.74 -4.78 20.22
C HIS A 61 6.71 -5.41 19.26
N ASP A 62 6.85 -6.70 18.97
CA ASP A 62 5.75 -7.47 18.38
C ASP A 62 4.65 -7.76 19.43
N HIS A 63 3.62 -8.49 18.99
CA HIS A 63 2.50 -8.87 19.84
C HIS A 63 2.89 -9.81 21.00
N GLU A 64 4.06 -10.47 20.92
CA GLU A 64 4.62 -11.31 21.99
C GLU A 64 5.56 -10.52 22.92
N GLY A 65 5.73 -9.21 22.69
CA GLY A 65 6.60 -8.35 23.48
C GLY A 65 8.08 -8.41 23.09
N LYS A 66 8.44 -9.10 22.00
CA LYS A 66 9.82 -9.20 21.52
C LYS A 66 10.19 -7.95 20.74
N VAL A 67 11.37 -7.41 21.02
CA VAL A 67 11.90 -6.23 20.31
C VAL A 67 12.13 -6.57 18.84
N ILE A 68 11.32 -5.99 17.95
CA ILE A 68 11.40 -6.15 16.49
C ILE A 68 12.24 -5.07 15.81
N HIS A 69 12.42 -3.92 16.48
CA HIS A 69 13.29 -2.84 16.04
C HIS A 69 13.69 -1.97 17.23
N LYS A 70 14.93 -1.49 17.24
CA LYS A 70 15.45 -0.57 18.25
C LYS A 70 16.11 0.59 17.50
N SER A 71 15.65 1.82 17.74
CA SER A 71 16.42 2.99 17.32
C SER A 71 17.41 3.32 18.42
N GLU A 72 18.68 3.52 18.06
CA GLU A 72 19.66 4.06 19.00
C GLU A 72 19.29 5.52 19.32
N GLY A 73 19.36 5.90 20.59
CA GLY A 73 19.17 7.29 20.99
C GLY A 73 20.37 8.10 20.51
N GLY A 74 20.11 9.14 19.70
CA GLY A 74 21.18 9.96 19.14
C GLY A 74 21.80 10.83 20.23
N GLY A 75 22.99 10.50 20.71
CA GLY A 75 23.82 11.46 21.44
C GLY A 75 24.18 12.64 20.53
N PHE A 76 24.31 13.85 21.10
CA PHE A 76 24.81 15.00 20.35
C PHE A 76 26.26 14.74 19.91
N GLY A 77 26.44 14.45 18.62
CA GLY A 77 27.74 14.26 17.97
C GLY A 77 28.07 12.79 17.70
N ASP A 78 28.15 12.43 16.42
CA ASP A 78 28.59 11.14 15.87
C ASP A 78 27.72 9.91 16.18
N GLY A 79 26.66 9.74 15.40
CA GLY A 79 25.90 8.50 15.24
C GLY A 79 24.81 8.67 14.18
N ASP A 80 24.64 7.70 13.28
CA ASP A 80 23.83 7.76 12.07
C ASP A 80 22.39 8.31 12.29
N ASN A 81 22.15 9.59 11.93
CA ASN A 81 20.82 10.22 11.96
C ASN A 81 19.80 9.51 11.06
N GLY A 82 20.23 8.60 10.17
CA GLY A 82 19.36 7.84 9.28
C GLY A 82 18.29 7.03 10.03
N ASP A 83 18.63 6.41 11.15
CA ASP A 83 17.69 5.57 11.91
C ASP A 83 16.58 6.39 12.57
N ALA A 84 16.93 7.55 13.14
CA ALA A 84 15.98 8.49 13.71
C ALA A 84 15.05 9.07 12.63
N ILE A 85 15.60 9.40 11.45
CA ILE A 85 14.81 9.89 10.32
C ILE A 85 13.82 8.82 9.84
N ARG A 86 14.27 7.57 9.61
CA ARG A 86 13.40 6.47 9.18
C ARG A 86 12.28 6.18 10.18
N LEU A 87 12.60 6.25 11.47
CA LEU A 87 11.63 6.15 12.55
C LEU A 87 10.56 7.24 12.48
N GLN A 88 10.98 8.50 12.33
CA GLN A 88 10.05 9.63 12.23
C GLN A 88 9.18 9.56 10.97
N ILE A 89 9.75 9.17 9.83
CA ILE A 89 8.98 8.91 8.61
C ILE A 89 7.91 7.85 8.87
N SER A 90 8.26 6.71 9.48
CA SER A 90 7.29 5.64 9.77
C SER A 90 6.14 6.12 10.67
N GLN A 91 6.45 6.92 11.71
CA GLN A 91 5.44 7.48 12.62
C GLN A 91 4.50 8.45 11.89
N HIS A 92 5.06 9.37 11.10
CA HIS A 92 4.27 10.30 10.28
C HIS A 92 3.38 9.55 9.29
N GLU A 93 3.93 8.54 8.61
CA GLU A 93 3.20 7.74 7.64
C GLU A 93 2.09 6.91 8.29
N SER A 94 2.31 6.33 9.47
CA SER A 94 1.26 5.62 10.22
C SER A 94 0.10 6.57 10.57
N MET A 95 0.40 7.79 11.01
CA MET A 95 -0.63 8.80 11.28
C MET A 95 -1.36 9.24 10.00
N ARG A 96 -0.63 9.51 8.91
CA ARG A 96 -1.20 9.87 7.61
C ARG A 96 -2.16 8.81 7.10
N ARG A 97 -1.71 7.54 7.05
CA ARG A 97 -2.56 6.41 6.64
C ARG A 97 -3.77 6.26 7.55
N GLY A 98 -3.62 6.48 8.86
CA GLY A 98 -4.73 6.49 9.81
C GLY A 98 -5.81 7.52 9.47
N ILE A 99 -5.41 8.74 9.13
CA ILE A 99 -6.30 9.83 8.71
C ILE A 99 -6.96 9.51 7.37
N HIS A 100 -6.17 9.11 6.37
CA HIS A 100 -6.68 8.78 5.04
C HIS A 100 -7.69 7.63 5.08
N VAL A 101 -7.36 6.54 5.78
CA VAL A 101 -8.26 5.38 5.90
C VAL A 101 -9.56 5.73 6.61
N SER A 102 -9.47 6.39 7.77
CA SER A 102 -10.65 6.67 8.59
C SER A 102 -11.52 7.77 7.99
N GLY A 103 -10.91 8.79 7.39
CA GLY A 103 -11.61 9.95 6.85
C GLY A 103 -12.04 9.80 5.39
N GLN A 104 -11.39 8.94 4.61
CA GLN A 104 -11.63 8.85 3.17
C GLN A 104 -11.96 7.43 2.72
N VAL A 105 -11.03 6.46 2.85
CA VAL A 105 -11.22 5.10 2.31
C VAL A 105 -12.47 4.43 2.88
N GLN A 106 -12.62 4.40 4.21
CA GLN A 106 -13.79 3.75 4.82
C GLN A 106 -15.09 4.51 4.51
N VAL A 107 -15.04 5.84 4.48
CA VAL A 107 -16.21 6.67 4.14
C VAL A 107 -16.68 6.37 2.72
N ALA A 108 -15.76 6.37 1.75
CA ALA A 108 -16.06 6.10 0.35
C ALA A 108 -16.49 4.64 0.13
N ARG A 109 -15.80 3.67 0.75
CA ARG A 109 -16.19 2.24 0.68
C ARG A 109 -17.60 2.02 1.20
N GLN A 110 -17.94 2.59 2.36
CA GLN A 110 -19.26 2.47 2.96
C GLN A 110 -20.34 3.16 2.11
N TYR A 111 -20.02 4.32 1.54
CA TYR A 111 -20.92 4.99 0.60
C TYR A 111 -21.20 4.11 -0.61
N ILE A 112 -20.17 3.59 -1.27
CA ILE A 112 -20.30 2.76 -2.47
C ILE A 112 -21.12 1.51 -2.16
N THR A 113 -20.74 0.75 -1.13
CA THR A 113 -21.39 -0.53 -0.79
C THR A 113 -22.80 -0.38 -0.23
N ARG A 114 -23.17 0.79 0.30
CA ARG A 114 -24.54 1.09 0.71
C ARG A 114 -25.46 1.35 -0.48
N ASN A 115 -24.93 1.91 -1.56
CA ASN A 115 -25.72 2.32 -2.72
C ASN A 115 -25.63 1.31 -3.88
N TYR A 116 -24.58 0.50 -3.92
CA TYR A 116 -24.28 -0.42 -5.02
C TYR A 116 -23.80 -1.78 -4.50
N TYR A 117 -24.13 -2.83 -5.25
CA TYR A 117 -23.52 -4.14 -5.06
C TYR A 117 -22.19 -4.20 -5.81
N VAL A 118 -21.08 -4.35 -5.06
CA VAL A 118 -19.73 -4.49 -5.62
C VAL A 118 -19.36 -5.97 -5.69
N GLY A 119 -19.85 -6.64 -6.74
CA GLY A 119 -19.56 -8.05 -6.99
C GLY A 119 -18.22 -8.27 -7.70
N GLU A 120 -17.77 -9.53 -7.70
CA GLU A 120 -16.57 -9.95 -8.43
C GLU A 120 -16.66 -9.68 -9.93
N ASP A 121 -17.84 -9.87 -10.55
CA ASP A 121 -18.02 -9.64 -11.99
C ASP A 121 -17.79 -8.17 -12.36
N THR A 122 -18.25 -7.23 -11.51
CA THR A 122 -18.01 -5.79 -11.69
C THR A 122 -16.52 -5.48 -11.59
N LEU A 123 -15.85 -6.01 -10.57
CA LEU A 123 -14.43 -5.80 -10.34
C LEU A 123 -13.59 -6.42 -11.46
N GLN A 124 -13.94 -7.63 -11.91
CA GLN A 124 -13.33 -8.29 -13.05
C GLN A 124 -13.46 -7.44 -14.32
N ALA A 125 -14.67 -6.92 -14.59
CA ALA A 125 -14.92 -6.10 -15.77
C ALA A 125 -14.08 -4.82 -15.78
N LEU A 126 -13.75 -4.27 -14.60
CA LEU A 126 -12.83 -3.14 -14.45
C LEU A 126 -11.36 -3.57 -14.63
N ILE A 127 -10.88 -4.47 -13.77
CA ILE A 127 -9.43 -4.70 -13.62
C ILE A 127 -8.83 -5.56 -14.73
N ARG A 128 -9.63 -6.30 -15.51
CA ARG A 128 -9.12 -7.05 -16.68
C ARG A 128 -8.46 -6.15 -17.74
N HIS A 129 -8.73 -4.85 -17.69
CA HIS A 129 -8.13 -3.86 -18.59
C HIS A 129 -6.84 -3.26 -18.04
N SER A 130 -6.49 -3.58 -16.79
CA SER A 130 -5.28 -3.06 -16.16
C SER A 130 -4.05 -3.88 -16.56
N PRO A 131 -2.99 -3.26 -17.11
CA PRO A 131 -1.72 -3.95 -17.34
C PRO A 131 -1.04 -4.36 -16.03
N PHE A 132 -1.45 -3.81 -14.88
CA PHE A 132 -0.93 -4.21 -13.58
C PHE A 132 -1.41 -5.59 -13.15
N VAL A 133 -2.53 -6.07 -13.70
CA VAL A 133 -3.15 -7.34 -13.33
C VAL A 133 -2.86 -8.41 -14.39
N PRO A 134 -2.11 -9.47 -14.07
CA PRO A 134 -1.92 -10.59 -14.98
C PRO A 134 -3.26 -11.22 -15.37
N ASN A 135 -3.44 -11.53 -16.67
CA ASN A 135 -4.70 -12.03 -17.22
C ASN A 135 -5.23 -13.30 -16.53
N ASP A 136 -4.33 -14.17 -16.06
CA ASP A 136 -4.64 -15.41 -15.35
C ASP A 136 -4.98 -15.21 -13.86
N LEU A 137 -4.78 -14.00 -13.33
CA LEU A 137 -5.06 -13.65 -11.93
C LEU A 137 -6.21 -12.66 -11.74
N VAL A 138 -6.86 -12.23 -12.82
CA VAL A 138 -8.01 -11.30 -12.76
C VAL A 138 -9.08 -11.80 -11.77
N ASN A 139 -9.39 -13.10 -11.75
CA ASN A 139 -10.37 -13.67 -10.82
C ASN A 139 -9.92 -13.58 -9.36
N THR A 140 -8.63 -13.82 -9.09
CA THR A 140 -8.06 -13.78 -7.75
C THR A 140 -8.04 -12.35 -7.20
N PHE A 141 -7.63 -11.37 -8.02
CA PHE A 141 -7.73 -9.96 -7.66
C PHE A 141 -9.18 -9.53 -7.42
N SER A 142 -10.10 -9.91 -8.32
CA SER A 142 -11.52 -9.57 -8.18
C SER A 142 -12.11 -10.12 -6.89
N ARG A 143 -11.75 -11.36 -6.51
CA ARG A 143 -12.12 -11.94 -5.21
C ARG A 143 -11.56 -11.12 -4.05
N GLY A 144 -10.27 -10.79 -4.07
CA GLY A 144 -9.63 -10.01 -3.02
C GLY A 144 -10.28 -8.64 -2.82
N PHE A 145 -10.58 -7.93 -3.91
CA PHE A 145 -11.27 -6.65 -3.87
C PHE A 145 -12.74 -6.77 -3.47
N ALA A 146 -13.46 -7.80 -3.88
CA ALA A 146 -14.84 -8.01 -3.45
C ALA A 146 -14.89 -8.16 -1.92
N ARG A 147 -13.98 -8.98 -1.34
CA ARG A 147 -13.84 -9.11 0.11
C ARG A 147 -13.48 -7.79 0.78
N PHE A 148 -12.62 -6.99 0.17
CA PHE A 148 -12.28 -5.67 0.68
C PHE A 148 -13.51 -4.75 0.76
N PHE A 149 -14.28 -4.66 -0.33
CA PHE A 149 -15.50 -3.86 -0.38
C PHE A 149 -16.57 -4.37 0.58
N GLU A 150 -16.73 -5.69 0.75
CA GLU A 150 -17.62 -6.31 1.75
C GLU A 150 -17.19 -6.01 3.20
N GLY A 151 -15.92 -5.68 3.43
CA GLY A 151 -15.35 -5.41 4.75
C GLY A 151 -14.69 -6.63 5.40
N ASP A 152 -14.60 -7.75 4.68
CA ASP A 152 -13.77 -8.90 5.06
C ASP A 152 -12.29 -8.58 4.78
N CYS A 153 -11.70 -7.79 5.68
CA CYS A 153 -10.32 -7.34 5.56
C CYS A 153 -9.32 -8.48 5.75
N VAL A 154 -9.70 -9.56 6.44
CA VAL A 154 -8.87 -10.76 6.60
C VAL A 154 -8.65 -11.41 5.24
N SER A 155 -9.74 -11.80 4.55
CA SER A 155 -9.61 -12.41 3.22
C SER A 155 -8.95 -11.45 2.23
N ALA A 156 -9.33 -10.18 2.24
CA ALA A 156 -8.76 -9.18 1.35
C ALA A 156 -7.23 -9.08 1.50
N LEU A 157 -6.74 -8.89 2.72
CA LEU A 157 -5.31 -8.69 2.97
C LEU A 157 -4.50 -9.94 2.57
N TYR A 158 -4.96 -11.13 2.97
CA TYR A 158 -4.25 -12.38 2.68
C TYR A 158 -4.28 -12.78 1.21
N ILE A 159 -5.32 -12.38 0.46
CA ILE A 159 -5.38 -12.58 -0.99
C ILE A 159 -4.51 -11.55 -1.72
N LEU A 160 -4.64 -10.26 -1.39
CA LEU A 160 -4.05 -9.18 -2.19
C LEU A 160 -2.54 -9.01 -1.95
N THR A 161 -2.04 -9.25 -0.73
CA THR A 161 -0.62 -9.07 -0.39
C THR A 161 0.33 -9.89 -1.29
N PRO A 162 0.14 -11.21 -1.50
CA PRO A 162 0.98 -11.96 -2.44
C PRO A 162 0.77 -11.56 -3.91
N MET A 163 -0.43 -11.06 -4.26
CA MET A 163 -0.74 -10.62 -5.62
C MET A 163 0.03 -9.35 -6.00
N LEU A 164 0.28 -8.44 -5.05
CA LEU A 164 1.16 -7.29 -5.26
C LEU A 164 2.56 -7.71 -5.74
N GLU A 165 3.20 -8.64 -5.01
CA GLU A 165 4.53 -9.16 -5.38
C GLU A 165 4.54 -9.72 -6.81
N ASN A 166 3.49 -10.47 -7.17
CA ASN A 166 3.37 -11.02 -8.52
C ASN A 166 3.18 -9.93 -9.60
N SER A 167 2.36 -8.91 -9.34
CA SER A 167 2.14 -7.80 -10.26
C SER A 167 3.38 -6.94 -10.47
N LEU A 168 4.20 -6.73 -9.43
CA LEU A 168 5.48 -6.03 -9.59
C LEU A 168 6.41 -6.79 -10.54
N ARG A 169 6.55 -8.12 -10.36
CA ARG A 169 7.28 -8.96 -11.31
C ARG A 169 6.68 -8.89 -12.71
N HIS A 170 5.36 -8.94 -12.82
CA HIS A 170 4.67 -8.91 -14.10
C HIS A 170 4.98 -7.63 -14.89
N ILE A 171 4.86 -6.46 -14.26
CA ILE A 171 5.17 -5.18 -14.91
C ILE A 171 6.65 -5.09 -15.31
N LEU A 172 7.57 -5.51 -14.44
CA LEU A 172 8.99 -5.51 -14.78
C LEU A 172 9.29 -6.44 -15.98
N LYS A 173 8.68 -7.63 -16.03
CA LYS A 173 8.76 -8.54 -17.19
C LYS A 173 8.20 -7.89 -18.45
N LEU A 174 7.06 -7.19 -18.37
CA LEU A 174 6.47 -6.47 -19.51
C LEU A 174 7.38 -5.34 -20.02
N ASN A 175 8.15 -4.72 -19.13
CA ASN A 175 9.16 -3.71 -19.48
C ASN A 175 10.50 -4.31 -19.93
N GLY A 176 10.61 -5.63 -20.04
CA GLY A 176 11.79 -6.32 -20.57
C GLY A 176 12.88 -6.64 -19.56
N TYR A 177 12.64 -6.47 -18.25
CA TYR A 177 13.62 -6.83 -17.22
C TYR A 177 13.55 -8.32 -16.86
N ASP A 178 14.71 -8.92 -16.62
CA ASP A 178 14.82 -10.25 -16.04
C ASP A 178 14.69 -10.18 -14.52
N VAL A 179 13.56 -10.64 -14.01
CA VAL A 179 13.26 -10.66 -12.57
C VAL A 179 13.57 -12.01 -11.91
N THR A 180 14.43 -12.82 -12.52
CA THR A 180 14.86 -14.08 -11.93
C THR A 180 16.20 -13.95 -11.20
N THR A 181 16.49 -14.94 -10.36
CA THR A 181 17.78 -15.19 -9.75
C THR A 181 18.19 -16.62 -10.03
N PHE A 182 19.48 -16.84 -10.23
CA PHE A 182 20.05 -18.16 -10.43
C PHE A 182 20.72 -18.64 -9.13
N ASP A 183 20.31 -19.82 -8.65
CA ASP A 183 20.96 -20.51 -7.54
C ASP A 183 22.02 -21.46 -8.11
N ASP A 184 23.30 -21.06 -8.03
CA ASP A 184 24.44 -21.83 -8.53
C ASP A 184 24.54 -23.22 -7.87
N ALA A 185 24.15 -23.37 -6.61
CA ALA A 185 24.27 -24.63 -5.90
C ALA A 185 23.22 -25.65 -6.34
N LYS A 186 22.01 -25.17 -6.68
CA LYS A 186 20.90 -26.00 -7.14
C LYS A 186 20.74 -26.06 -8.65
N GLN A 187 21.44 -25.20 -9.39
CA GLN A 187 21.31 -25.03 -10.84
C GLN A 187 19.85 -24.76 -11.27
N VAL A 188 19.13 -23.96 -10.48
CA VAL A 188 17.74 -23.57 -10.75
C VAL A 188 17.60 -22.05 -10.87
N GLN A 189 16.64 -21.64 -11.69
CA GLN A 189 16.24 -20.25 -11.85
C GLN A 189 14.91 -20.05 -11.11
N GLU A 190 14.87 -19.07 -10.22
CA GLU A 190 13.68 -18.74 -9.42
C GLU A 190 13.29 -17.27 -9.64
N ASP A 191 12.00 -16.98 -9.58
CA ASP A 191 11.50 -15.60 -9.60
C ASP A 191 11.92 -14.87 -8.32
N ARG A 192 12.39 -13.62 -8.44
CA ARG A 192 12.75 -12.77 -7.31
C ARG A 192 11.55 -12.54 -6.39
N THR A 193 11.79 -12.64 -5.08
CA THR A 193 10.82 -12.19 -4.07
C THR A 193 10.67 -10.67 -4.11
N ILE A 194 9.58 -10.13 -3.54
CA ILE A 194 9.41 -8.66 -3.48
C ILE A 194 10.58 -7.97 -2.76
N SER A 195 11.12 -8.57 -1.69
CA SER A 195 12.27 -8.02 -0.98
C SER A 195 13.49 -7.94 -1.90
N ALA A 196 13.77 -8.99 -2.68
CA ALA A 196 14.86 -8.98 -3.65
C ALA A 196 14.65 -7.99 -4.79
N LEU A 197 13.40 -7.76 -5.23
CA LEU A 197 13.09 -6.70 -6.21
C LEU A 197 13.45 -5.31 -5.65
N PHE A 198 13.04 -5.01 -4.41
CA PHE A 198 13.31 -3.72 -3.79
C PHE A 198 14.78 -3.51 -3.41
N GLU A 199 15.50 -4.57 -3.07
CA GLU A 199 16.93 -4.48 -2.75
C GLU A 199 17.81 -4.35 -3.99
N GLN A 200 17.45 -5.00 -5.10
CA GLN A 200 18.35 -5.21 -6.22
C GLN A 200 17.86 -4.62 -7.54
N MET A 201 16.59 -4.26 -7.64
CA MET A 201 15.94 -3.73 -8.86
C MET A 201 15.11 -2.47 -8.57
N ARG A 202 15.50 -1.71 -7.54
CA ARG A 202 14.81 -0.47 -7.17
C ARG A 202 14.79 0.56 -8.31
N PRO A 203 15.88 0.79 -9.07
CA PRO A 203 15.84 1.72 -10.20
C PRO A 203 14.79 1.35 -11.25
N GLU A 204 14.64 0.05 -11.55
CA GLU A 204 13.66 -0.47 -12.51
C GLU A 204 12.22 -0.35 -11.98
N LEU A 205 12.02 -0.54 -10.67
CA LEU A 205 10.74 -0.26 -10.02
C LEU A 205 10.40 1.23 -10.09
N GLU A 206 11.36 2.12 -9.80
CA GLU A 206 11.17 3.56 -9.87
C GLU A 206 10.94 4.05 -11.31
N GLU A 207 11.56 3.41 -12.30
CA GLU A 207 11.29 3.66 -13.72
C GLU A 207 9.86 3.25 -14.10
N ALA A 208 9.39 2.10 -13.60
CA ALA A 208 8.06 1.58 -13.92
C ALA A 208 6.91 2.29 -13.18
N PHE A 209 7.12 2.68 -11.91
CA PHE A 209 6.06 3.14 -11.02
C PHE A 209 6.26 4.57 -10.49
N GLY A 210 7.46 5.15 -10.64
CA GLY A 210 7.86 6.40 -9.99
C GLY A 210 8.34 6.20 -8.55
N ASP A 211 9.06 7.21 -8.05
CA ASP A 211 9.72 7.19 -6.73
C ASP A 211 8.73 7.09 -5.56
N ALA A 212 7.61 7.83 -5.66
CA ALA A 212 6.60 7.94 -4.63
C ALA A 212 5.85 6.63 -4.43
N ILE A 213 5.37 6.02 -5.52
CA ILE A 213 4.68 4.73 -5.45
C ILE A 213 5.63 3.64 -4.96
N THR A 214 6.85 3.60 -5.50
CA THR A 214 7.85 2.59 -5.09
C THR A 214 8.13 2.71 -3.60
N THR A 215 8.39 3.92 -3.10
CA THR A 215 8.68 4.13 -1.68
C THR A 215 7.48 3.85 -0.77
N ASP A 216 6.25 4.13 -1.21
CA ASP A 216 5.03 3.85 -0.46
C ASP A 216 4.80 2.34 -0.32
N ILE A 217 5.02 1.58 -1.40
CA ILE A 217 5.00 0.11 -1.36
C ILE A 217 6.06 -0.42 -0.39
N ASP A 218 7.30 0.09 -0.45
CA ASP A 218 8.38 -0.31 0.45
C ASP A 218 7.99 -0.07 1.92
N ASN A 219 7.54 1.15 2.23
CA ASN A 219 7.16 1.57 3.58
C ASN A 219 6.00 0.76 4.17
N VAL A 220 5.03 0.34 3.34
CA VAL A 220 3.85 -0.42 3.79
C VAL A 220 4.13 -1.92 3.87
N PHE A 221 4.79 -2.50 2.87
CA PHE A 221 4.87 -3.95 2.74
C PHE A 221 6.17 -4.54 3.27
N LEU A 222 7.28 -3.80 3.29
CA LEU A 222 8.62 -4.37 3.47
C LEU A 222 9.37 -3.77 4.66
N SER A 223 9.51 -2.45 4.66
CA SER A 223 10.46 -1.74 5.51
C SER A 223 10.06 -1.68 6.98
N LYS A 224 11.08 -1.74 7.86
CA LYS A 224 10.98 -1.44 9.29
C LYS A 224 11.64 -0.08 9.57
N PRO A 225 11.09 0.76 10.47
CA PRO A 225 10.03 0.47 11.44
C PRO A 225 8.59 0.65 10.91
N GLY A 226 8.35 0.51 9.61
CA GLY A 226 7.00 0.38 9.04
C GLY A 226 6.32 -0.96 9.39
N PRO A 227 5.04 -1.15 8.98
CA PRO A 227 4.25 -2.31 9.35
C PRO A 227 4.76 -3.63 8.76
N SER A 228 5.57 -3.59 7.69
CA SER A 228 6.18 -4.79 7.07
C SER A 228 5.13 -5.88 6.76
N LEU A 229 3.99 -5.47 6.20
CA LEU A 229 2.80 -6.33 6.07
C LEU A 229 3.06 -7.62 5.29
N ARG A 230 3.93 -7.59 4.27
CA ARG A 230 4.26 -8.81 3.52
C ARG A 230 4.95 -9.83 4.42
N HIS A 231 5.89 -9.40 5.27
CA HIS A 231 6.52 -10.29 6.23
C HIS A 231 5.51 -10.80 7.26
N ALA A 232 4.67 -9.92 7.80
CA ALA A 232 3.69 -10.30 8.81
C ALA A 232 2.64 -11.31 8.29
N VAL A 233 2.14 -11.11 7.07
CA VAL A 233 1.20 -12.04 6.40
C VAL A 233 1.87 -13.38 6.11
N ALA A 234 3.07 -13.37 5.51
CA ALA A 234 3.77 -14.60 5.10
C ALA A 234 4.17 -15.51 6.28
N HIS A 235 4.44 -14.92 7.45
CA HIS A 235 4.84 -15.65 8.65
C HIS A 235 3.71 -15.82 9.68
N GLY A 236 2.48 -15.39 9.36
CA GLY A 236 1.33 -15.53 10.26
C GLY A 236 1.48 -14.75 11.57
N LEU A 237 2.12 -13.58 11.53
CA LEU A 237 2.41 -12.75 12.72
C LEU A 237 1.27 -11.80 13.10
N LEU A 238 0.22 -11.74 12.26
CA LEU A 238 -0.95 -10.91 12.46
C LEU A 238 -1.95 -11.60 13.40
N ASN A 239 -2.52 -10.83 14.34
CA ASN A 239 -3.67 -11.29 15.13
C ASN A 239 -5.00 -10.97 14.43
N ASP A 240 -6.12 -11.47 14.94
CA ASP A 240 -7.45 -11.32 14.33
C ASP A 240 -7.88 -9.86 14.10
N SER A 241 -7.38 -8.91 14.89
CA SER A 241 -7.69 -7.48 14.73
C SER A 241 -6.80 -6.78 13.71
N SER A 242 -5.62 -7.35 13.41
CA SER A 242 -4.59 -6.68 12.60
C SER A 242 -5.05 -6.40 11.16
N PRO A 243 -5.77 -7.31 10.46
CA PRO A 243 -6.30 -7.02 9.13
C PRO A 243 -7.29 -5.86 9.07
N TYR A 244 -7.93 -5.50 10.19
CA TYR A 244 -8.85 -4.36 10.30
C TYR A 244 -8.15 -3.06 10.71
N GLY A 245 -6.83 -3.09 10.93
CA GLY A 245 -6.02 -1.91 11.21
C GLY A 245 -5.87 -1.01 9.99
N THR A 246 -5.54 0.26 10.24
CA THR A 246 -5.41 1.28 9.18
C THR A 246 -4.33 0.93 8.17
N ASP A 247 -3.21 0.35 8.58
CA ASP A 247 -2.14 -0.05 7.66
C ASP A 247 -2.61 -1.17 6.70
N ALA A 248 -3.36 -2.16 7.20
CA ALA A 248 -3.89 -3.25 6.39
C ALA A 248 -4.97 -2.79 5.40
N ILE A 249 -5.87 -1.91 5.85
CA ILE A 249 -6.89 -1.30 4.98
C ILE A 249 -6.23 -0.43 3.91
N TYR A 250 -5.23 0.37 4.31
CA TYR A 250 -4.45 1.18 3.37
C TYR A 250 -3.76 0.31 2.33
N ALA A 251 -3.14 -0.80 2.74
CA ALA A 251 -2.50 -1.74 1.83
C ALA A 251 -3.46 -2.31 0.79
N CYS A 252 -4.67 -2.71 1.20
CA CYS A 252 -5.69 -3.20 0.27
C CYS A 252 -6.15 -2.10 -0.71
N TRP A 253 -6.35 -0.88 -0.21
CA TRP A 253 -6.69 0.28 -1.03
C TRP A 253 -5.55 0.65 -2.01
N LEU A 254 -4.29 0.64 -1.56
CA LEU A 254 -3.14 0.95 -2.39
C LEU A 254 -3.02 -0.06 -3.54
N ILE A 255 -3.20 -1.35 -3.27
CA ILE A 255 -3.21 -2.38 -4.33
C ILE A 255 -4.36 -2.14 -5.33
N PHE A 256 -5.55 -1.73 -4.84
CA PHE A 256 -6.65 -1.37 -5.72
C PHE A 256 -6.33 -0.14 -6.58
N ARG A 257 -5.73 0.89 -5.98
CA ARG A 257 -5.24 2.07 -6.69
C ARG A 257 -4.24 1.70 -7.77
N LEU A 258 -3.24 0.86 -7.48
CA LEU A 258 -2.24 0.40 -8.45
C LEU A 258 -2.89 -0.28 -9.65
N CYS A 259 -3.94 -1.07 -9.43
CA CYS A 259 -4.72 -1.66 -10.52
C CYS A 259 -5.45 -0.61 -11.37
N CYS A 260 -5.89 0.50 -10.77
CA CYS A 260 -6.71 1.50 -11.45
C CYS A 260 -5.93 2.66 -12.07
N ILE A 261 -4.70 2.96 -11.63
CA ILE A 261 -3.88 4.07 -12.18
C ILE A 261 -3.80 4.05 -13.71
N PRO A 262 -3.50 2.91 -14.38
CA PRO A 262 -3.45 2.86 -15.85
C PRO A 262 -4.78 3.11 -16.54
N LEU A 263 -5.90 3.08 -15.81
CA LEU A 263 -7.27 3.19 -16.32
C LEU A 263 -7.82 4.62 -16.23
N PHE A 264 -7.17 5.54 -15.51
CA PHE A 264 -7.66 6.91 -15.35
C PHE A 264 -7.82 7.67 -16.68
N GLU A 265 -6.89 7.47 -17.62
CA GLU A 265 -7.01 8.02 -18.99
C GLU A 265 -8.00 7.24 -19.87
N GLN A 266 -8.32 6.01 -19.51
CA GLN A 266 -9.16 5.09 -20.30
C GLN A 266 -10.64 5.12 -19.91
N ARG A 267 -11.05 6.02 -18.98
CA ARG A 267 -12.42 6.16 -18.50
C ARG A 267 -13.46 6.25 -19.63
N GLU A 268 -13.14 6.95 -20.72
CA GLU A 268 -14.05 7.06 -21.88
C GLU A 268 -14.18 5.77 -22.72
N ARG A 269 -13.24 4.83 -22.58
CA ARG A 269 -13.15 3.59 -23.39
C ARG A 269 -13.70 2.36 -22.68
N LEU A 270 -13.79 2.37 -21.35
CA LEU A 270 -14.32 1.28 -20.55
C LEU A 270 -15.86 1.29 -20.58
N ARG A 271 -16.46 0.90 -21.71
CA ARG A 271 -17.89 0.58 -21.75
C ARG A 271 -18.10 -0.83 -21.21
N LEU A 272 -18.77 -0.92 -20.08
CA LEU A 272 -19.17 -2.20 -19.50
C LEU A 272 -20.23 -2.90 -20.38
N PRO A 273 -20.26 -4.24 -20.39
CA PRO A 273 -21.42 -4.96 -20.89
C PRO A 273 -22.63 -4.59 -20.04
N SER A 274 -23.71 -4.16 -20.72
CA SER A 274 -25.03 -3.91 -20.16
C SER A 274 -25.65 -5.15 -19.53
#